data_AF-A0A2I4DBQ3-F1
#
_entry.id   AF-A0A2I4DBQ3-F1
#
_cell.length_a   1.000
_cell.length_b   1.000
_cell.length_c   1.000
_cell.angle_alpha   90.00
_cell.angle_beta   90.00
_cell.angle_gamma   90.00
#
_symmetry.space_group_name_H-M   'P 1'
#
loop_
_entity.id
_entity.type
_entity.pdbx_description
1 polymer ?
#
loop_
_entity_poly.entity_id
_entity_poly.type
_entity_poly.pdbx_seq_one_letter_code
_entity_poly.pdbx_strand_id
1 'polypeptide(L)'
;MDEIDEVKSKRGSMKDKAMTKAITEIYLTRLLSVKGTLQQFVDDFFRSVLCSGSVVPPAVKYFFDFLDEQAQRHDNVDEETLHIWKTNSLPLRFWVNILRNP
;
A
#
# COMPACT_ATOMS: atom_id res chain seq x y z
N MET A 1 19.41 -51.65 -9.50
CA MET A 1 19.57 -50.57 -10.49
C MET A 1 18.69 -49.38 -10.14
N ASP A 2 17.56 -49.63 -9.44
CA ASP A 2 16.55 -48.63 -9.08
C ASP A 2 16.94 -47.62 -7.96
N GLU A 3 17.78 -48.00 -7.00
CA GLU A 3 18.23 -47.07 -5.93
C GLU A 3 19.08 -45.90 -6.46
N ILE A 4 19.85 -46.11 -7.53
CA ILE A 4 20.75 -45.09 -8.08
C ILE A 4 19.96 -44.01 -8.84
N ASP A 5 18.87 -44.40 -9.50
CA ASP A 5 17.97 -43.47 -10.19
C ASP A 5 17.09 -42.69 -9.21
N GLU A 6 16.66 -43.30 -8.09
CA GLU A 6 15.91 -42.58 -7.06
C GLU A 6 16.77 -41.52 -6.35
N VAL A 7 18.05 -41.82 -6.10
CA VAL A 7 19.01 -40.86 -5.52
C VAL A 7 19.36 -39.74 -6.49
N LYS A 8 19.46 -40.01 -7.80
CA LYS A 8 19.63 -38.98 -8.83
C LYS A 8 18.40 -38.08 -8.95
N SER A 9 17.19 -38.64 -8.91
CA SER A 9 15.93 -37.90 -8.96
C SER A 9 15.73 -37.00 -7.75
N LYS A 10 16.03 -37.50 -6.53
CA LYS A 10 16.01 -36.71 -5.29
C LYS A 10 17.04 -35.57 -5.31
N ARG A 11 18.26 -35.81 -5.82
CA ARG A 11 19.30 -34.76 -5.97
C ARG A 11 18.92 -33.70 -7.00
N GLY A 12 18.28 -34.07 -8.11
CA GLY A 12 17.76 -33.13 -9.11
C GLY A 12 16.69 -32.21 -8.51
N SER A 13 15.70 -32.78 -7.83
CA SER A 13 14.62 -32.03 -7.18
C SER A 13 15.13 -31.05 -6.10
N MET A 14 16.13 -31.44 -5.31
CA MET A 14 16.76 -30.53 -4.33
C MET A 14 17.47 -29.35 -5.00
N LYS A 15 18.13 -29.59 -6.14
CA LYS A 15 18.83 -28.55 -6.91
C LYS A 15 17.84 -27.57 -7.56
N ASP A 16 16.71 -28.07 -8.05
CA ASP A 16 15.64 -27.25 -8.64
C ASP A 16 14.93 -26.40 -7.58
N LYS A 17 14.68 -26.94 -6.38
CA LYS A 17 14.15 -26.17 -5.24
C LYS A 17 15.12 -25.08 -4.80
N ALA A 18 16.42 -25.39 -4.73
CA ALA A 18 17.46 -24.41 -4.40
C ALA A 18 17.58 -23.29 -5.44
N MET A 19 17.50 -23.63 -6.73
CA MET A 19 17.49 -22.68 -7.84
C MET A 19 16.24 -21.78 -7.80
N THR A 20 15.06 -22.36 -7.56
CA THR A 20 13.80 -21.60 -7.42
C THR A 20 13.87 -20.63 -6.25
N LYS A 21 14.44 -21.07 -5.12
CA LYS A 21 14.66 -20.21 -3.95
C LYS A 21 15.61 -19.06 -4.26
N ALA A 22 16.73 -19.33 -4.93
CA ALA A 22 17.69 -18.32 -5.34
C ALA A 22 17.08 -17.29 -6.33
N ILE A 23 16.28 -17.76 -7.30
CA ILE A 23 15.53 -16.89 -8.21
C ILE A 23 14.56 -16.00 -7.44
N THR A 24 13.81 -16.58 -6.49
CA THR A 24 12.88 -15.84 -5.64
C THR A 24 13.60 -14.80 -4.78
N GLU A 25 14.76 -15.13 -4.21
CA GLU A 25 15.59 -14.19 -3.44
C GLU A 25 16.11 -13.04 -4.31
N ILE A 26 16.57 -13.31 -5.54
CA ILE A 26 16.97 -12.27 -6.49
C ILE A 26 15.81 -11.32 -6.79
N TYR A 27 14.61 -11.84 -7.01
CA TYR A 27 13.42 -11.01 -7.21
C TYR A 27 13.09 -10.17 -5.97
N LEU A 28 13.17 -10.76 -4.77
CA LEU A 28 12.97 -10.05 -3.52
C LEU A 28 13.97 -8.90 -3.36
N THR A 29 15.27 -9.14 -3.58
CA THR A 29 16.31 -8.10 -3.50
C THR A 29 16.05 -6.97 -4.49
N ARG A 30 15.62 -7.28 -5.72
CA ARG A 30 15.24 -6.27 -6.72
C ARG A 30 14.03 -5.45 -6.27
N LEU A 31 12.98 -6.09 -5.74
CA LEU A 31 11.81 -5.39 -5.20
C LEU A 31 12.18 -4.47 -4.03
N LEU A 32 13.03 -4.94 -3.11
CA LEU A 32 13.52 -4.14 -1.99
C LEU A 32 14.38 -2.96 -2.45
N SER A 33 15.24 -3.18 -3.45
CA SER A 33 16.03 -2.10 -4.06
C SER A 33 15.13 -1.02 -4.66
N VAL A 34 14.15 -1.41 -5.47
CA VAL A 34 13.21 -0.45 -6.09
C VAL A 34 12.39 0.27 -5.03
N LYS A 35 11.88 -0.46 -4.02
CA LYS A 35 11.18 0.14 -2.88
C LYS A 35 12.07 1.18 -2.18
N GLY A 36 13.32 0.84 -1.90
CA GLY A 36 14.28 1.74 -1.26
C GLY A 36 14.55 3.00 -2.07
N THR A 37 14.76 2.87 -3.38
CA THR A 37 14.97 4.00 -4.28
C THR A 37 13.77 4.94 -4.37
N LEU A 38 12.55 4.40 -4.31
CA LEU A 38 11.31 5.19 -4.40
C LEU A 38 10.84 5.76 -3.05
N GLN A 39 11.37 5.28 -1.92
CA GLN A 39 10.85 5.58 -0.59
C GLN A 39 10.72 7.09 -0.32
N GLN A 40 11.76 7.87 -0.63
CA GLN A 40 11.75 9.31 -0.39
C GLN A 40 10.65 10.02 -1.19
N PHE A 41 10.47 9.68 -2.48
CA PHE A 41 9.43 10.27 -3.32
C PHE A 41 8.02 9.94 -2.82
N VAL A 42 7.82 8.69 -2.37
CA VAL A 42 6.56 8.24 -1.78
C VAL A 42 6.27 8.99 -0.48
N ASP A 43 7.27 9.11 0.39
CA ASP A 43 7.15 9.83 1.67
C ASP A 43 6.86 11.31 1.44
N ASP A 44 7.54 11.96 0.50
CA ASP A 44 7.33 13.37 0.16
C ASP A 44 5.93 13.63 -0.40
N PHE A 45 5.43 12.73 -1.25
CA PHE A 45 4.06 12.79 -1.75
C PHE A 45 3.05 12.69 -0.60
N PHE A 46 3.16 11.68 0.26
CA PHE A 46 2.20 11.52 1.38
C PHE A 46 2.30 12.67 2.39
N ARG A 47 3.50 13.20 2.63
CA ARG A 47 3.66 14.42 3.43
C ARG A 47 2.97 15.61 2.76
N SER A 48 3.13 15.80 1.46
CA SER A 48 2.47 16.91 0.75
C SER A 48 0.94 16.83 0.80
N VAL A 49 0.38 15.62 0.78
CA VAL A 49 -1.07 15.40 0.69
C VAL A 49 -1.76 15.29 2.06
N LEU A 50 -1.09 14.73 3.05
CA LEU A 50 -1.70 14.36 4.35
C LEU A 50 -1.17 15.16 5.54
N CYS A 51 -0.10 15.96 5.39
CA CYS A 51 0.54 16.60 6.53
C CYS A 51 -0.26 17.81 7.03
N SER A 52 -0.43 17.91 8.35
CA SER A 52 -1.09 19.01 9.05
C SER A 52 -0.25 20.30 9.15
N GLY A 53 1.03 20.24 8.73
CA GLY A 53 1.94 21.39 8.75
C GLY A 53 1.81 22.34 7.57
N SER A 54 1.09 21.94 6.51
CA SER A 54 0.75 22.81 5.38
C SER A 54 -0.67 23.37 5.54
N VAL A 55 -0.93 24.51 4.89
CA VAL A 55 -2.29 25.08 4.87
C VAL A 55 -3.23 24.07 4.18
N VAL A 56 -4.17 23.54 4.95
CA VAL A 56 -5.18 22.62 4.42
C VAL A 56 -5.97 23.34 3.31
N PRO A 57 -6.11 22.74 2.11
CA PRO A 57 -6.86 23.36 1.04
C PRO A 57 -8.29 23.70 1.49
N PRO A 58 -8.81 24.92 1.21
CA PRO A 58 -10.13 25.36 1.70
C PRO A 58 -11.27 24.40 1.34
N ALA A 59 -11.23 23.79 0.16
CA ALA A 59 -12.23 22.81 -0.26
C ALA A 59 -12.22 21.53 0.59
N VAL A 60 -11.03 21.05 0.96
CA VAL A 60 -10.88 19.86 1.82
C VAL A 60 -11.40 20.17 3.23
N LYS A 61 -11.01 21.33 3.78
CA LYS A 61 -11.50 21.78 5.09
C LYS A 61 -13.02 21.89 5.09
N TYR A 62 -13.59 22.65 4.14
CA TYR A 62 -15.03 22.84 4.03
C TYR A 62 -15.78 21.51 3.93
N PHE A 63 -15.29 20.60 3.09
CA PHE A 63 -15.95 19.32 2.88
C PHE A 63 -15.88 18.41 4.11
N PHE A 64 -14.77 18.40 4.84
CA PHE A 64 -14.66 17.62 6.08
C PHE A 64 -15.45 18.23 7.23
N ASP A 65 -15.49 19.57 7.35
CA ASP A 65 -16.37 20.27 8.31
C ASP A 65 -17.84 19.94 8.01
N PHE A 66 -18.23 19.90 6.73
CA PHE A 66 -19.58 19.51 6.32
C PHE A 66 -19.92 18.08 6.76
N LEU A 67 -19.00 17.12 6.60
CA LEU A 67 -19.20 15.74 7.07
C LEU A 67 -19.34 15.66 8.59
N ASP A 68 -18.57 16.47 9.33
CA ASP A 68 -18.65 16.57 10.79
C ASP A 68 -20.02 17.12 11.23
N GLU A 69 -20.53 18.15 10.54
CA GLU A 69 -21.88 18.67 10.77
C GLU A 69 -22.96 17.63 10.47
N GLN A 70 -22.82 16.83 9.40
CA GLN A 70 -23.78 15.76 9.11
C GLN A 70 -23.77 14.67 10.19
N ALA A 71 -22.59 14.28 10.70
CA ALA A 71 -22.48 13.31 11.78
C ALA A 71 -23.17 13.78 13.07
N GLN A 72 -23.05 15.06 13.40
CA GLN A 72 -23.74 15.66 14.56
C GLN A 72 -25.26 15.68 14.40
N ARG A 73 -25.77 15.93 13.18
CA ARG A 73 -27.21 16.00 12.91
C ARG A 73 -27.92 14.63 12.92
N HIS A 74 -27.17 13.54 12.72
CA HIS A 74 -27.72 12.18 12.60
C HIS A 74 -27.35 11.30 13.81
N ASP A 75 -27.79 11.72 15.01
CA ASP A 75 -27.59 10.98 16.27
C ASP A 75 -26.13 10.80 16.72
N ASN A 76 -25.27 11.80 16.46
CA ASN A 76 -23.85 11.77 16.83
C ASN A 76 -23.19 10.45 16.41
N VAL A 77 -23.12 10.27 15.10
CA VAL A 77 -22.41 9.15 14.47
C VAL A 77 -21.02 9.00 15.09
N ASP A 78 -20.62 7.77 15.37
CA ASP A 78 -19.36 7.46 16.01
C ASP A 78 -18.15 7.88 15.15
N GLU A 79 -17.00 8.04 15.80
CA GLU A 79 -15.77 8.52 15.17
C GLU A 79 -15.25 7.56 14.08
N GLU A 80 -15.48 6.24 14.21
CA GLU A 80 -15.07 5.25 13.21
C GLU A 80 -15.89 5.42 11.93
N THR A 81 -17.21 5.58 12.05
CA THR A 81 -18.07 5.82 10.90
C THR A 81 -17.74 7.15 10.21
N LEU A 82 -17.47 8.21 10.97
CA LEU A 82 -17.05 9.51 10.42
C LEU A 82 -15.68 9.43 9.73
N HIS A 83 -14.74 8.65 10.28
CA HIS A 83 -13.48 8.34 9.63
C HIS A 83 -13.69 7.62 8.30
N ILE A 84 -14.59 6.63 8.25
CA ILE A 84 -14.95 5.92 7.01
C ILE A 84 -15.50 6.89 5.96
N TRP A 85 -16.37 7.85 6.34
CA TRP A 85 -16.90 8.84 5.40
C TRP A 85 -15.80 9.72 4.80
N LYS A 86 -14.89 10.24 5.64
CA LYS A 86 -13.76 11.07 5.18
C LYS A 86 -12.81 10.26 4.29
N THR A 87 -12.47 9.03 4.66
CA THR A 87 -11.59 8.14 3.88
C THR A 87 -12.20 7.73 2.53
N ASN A 88 -13.49 7.41 2.51
CA ASN A 88 -14.21 7.01 1.30
C ASN A 88 -14.52 8.16 0.35
N SER A 89 -14.45 9.41 0.81
CA SER A 89 -14.83 10.57 0.02
C SER A 89 -13.64 11.27 -0.65
N LEU A 90 -12.46 11.29 -0.01
CA LEU A 90 -11.28 11.96 -0.57
C LEU A 90 -10.08 11.01 -0.81
N PRO A 91 -9.44 10.37 0.20
CA PRO A 91 -8.32 9.46 -0.03
C PRO A 91 -8.57 8.38 -1.07
N LEU A 92 -9.67 7.63 -0.95
CA LEU A 92 -9.94 6.49 -1.84
C LEU A 92 -10.52 6.87 -3.20
N ARG A 93 -11.17 8.04 -3.32
CA ARG A 93 -11.82 8.47 -4.56
C ARG A 93 -10.91 9.34 -5.42
N PHE A 94 -10.23 10.29 -4.81
CA PHE A 94 -9.39 11.25 -5.51
C PHE A 94 -7.94 10.79 -5.54
N TRP A 95 -7.30 10.63 -4.38
CA TRP A 95 -5.86 10.38 -4.32
C TRP A 95 -5.45 9.02 -4.88
N VAL A 96 -6.19 7.95 -4.58
CA VAL A 96 -5.94 6.64 -5.20
C VAL A 96 -6.08 6.70 -6.72
N ASN A 97 -7.02 7.50 -7.25
CA ASN A 97 -7.21 7.61 -8.69
C ASN A 97 -6.06 8.37 -9.36
N ILE A 98 -5.62 9.49 -8.78
CA ILE A 98 -4.46 10.25 -9.26
C ILE A 98 -3.18 9.40 -9.23
N LEU A 99 -2.96 8.62 -8.16
CA LEU A 99 -1.80 7.73 -8.07
C LEU A 99 -1.82 6.59 -9.10
N ARG A 100 -3.01 6.08 -9.44
CA ARG A 100 -3.17 5.01 -10.43
C ARG A 100 -3.06 5.52 -11.86
N ASN A 101 -3.48 6.76 -12.11
CA ASN A 101 -3.59 7.38 -13.43
C ASN A 101 -2.89 8.75 -13.41
N PRO A 102 -1.54 8.77 -13.40
CA PRO A 102 -0.76 10.01 -13.35
C PRO A 102 -0.89 10.85 -14.63
#